data_AF-A0A8H3L0N8-F1
#
_entry.id   AF-A0A8H3L0N8-F1
#
_cell.length_a   1.000
_cell.length_b   1.000
_cell.length_c   1.000
_cell.angle_alpha   90.00
_cell.angle_beta   90.00
_cell.angle_gamma   90.00
#
_symmetry.space_group_name_H-M   'P 1'
#
loop_
_entity.id
_entity.type
_entity.pdbx_description
1 polymer ?
#
loop_
_entity_poly.entity_id
_entity_poly.type
_entity_poly.pdbx_seq_one_letter_code
_entity_poly.pdbx_strand_id
1 'polypeptide(L)' 'MPYIAPEQLEKQPFADCAHVEVLALNIYNGIRPEINDKIAPKCYIDLMKKCWDSNSDNSPNSIELFHNSLG' A
#
# COMPACT_ATOMS: atom_id res chain seq x y z
N MET A 1 -24.44 9.02 -3.95
CA MET A 1 -23.09 8.59 -4.35
C MET A 1 -22.58 9.60 -5.36
N PRO A 2 -21.34 10.11 -5.27
CA PRO A 2 -20.82 11.03 -6.27
C PRO A 2 -20.72 10.32 -7.62
N TYR A 3 -21.15 11.01 -8.67
CA TYR A 3 -21.06 10.50 -10.04
C TYR A 3 -19.59 10.59 -10.48
N ILE A 4 -18.91 9.45 -10.61
CA ILE A 4 -17.53 9.36 -11.08
C ILE A 4 -17.57 9.07 -12.57
N ALA A 5 -16.86 9.86 -13.37
CA ALA A 5 -16.82 9.69 -14.81
C ALA A 5 -16.09 8.36 -15.18
N PRO A 6 -16.54 7.60 -16.18
CA PRO A 6 -15.99 6.27 -16.52
C PRO A 6 -14.47 6.28 -16.76
N GLU A 7 -13.95 7.36 -17.32
CA GLU A 7 -12.51 7.56 -17.58
C GLU A 7 -11.66 7.74 -16.31
N GLN A 8 -12.31 8.02 -15.17
CA GLN A 8 -11.66 8.07 -13.86
C GLN A 8 -11.62 6.69 -13.19
N LEU A 9 -12.55 5.79 -13.56
CA LEU A 9 -12.58 4.42 -13.04
C LEU A 9 -11.33 3.65 -13.52
N GLU A 10 -11.02 3.69 -14.81
CA GLU A 10 -9.85 2.98 -15.39
C GLU A 10 -8.48 3.46 -14.87
N LYS A 11 -8.41 4.69 -14.33
CA LYS A 11 -7.18 5.29 -13.79
C LYS A 11 -7.05 5.12 -12.29
N GLN A 12 -8.06 4.56 -11.63
CA GLN A 12 -8.04 4.37 -10.20
C GLN A 12 -7.21 3.12 -9.87
N PRO A 13 -6.32 3.19 -8.87
CA PRO A 13 -5.76 1.96 -8.32
C PRO A 13 -6.93 1.06 -7.94
N PHE A 14 -6.94 -0.17 -8.45
CA PHE A 14 -7.96 -1.19 -8.18
C PHE A 14 -9.35 -0.93 -8.81
N ALA A 15 -9.40 -0.31 -9.99
CA ALA A 15 -10.60 -0.12 -10.82
C ALA A 15 -11.43 -1.38 -11.09
N ASP A 16 -10.78 -2.54 -11.12
CA ASP A 16 -11.43 -3.82 -11.33
C ASP A 16 -11.92 -4.37 -9.98
N CYS A 17 -13.21 -4.23 -9.72
CA CYS A 17 -13.86 -4.67 -8.49
C CYS A 17 -13.62 -6.18 -8.20
N ALA A 18 -13.42 -7.01 -9.21
CA ALA A 18 -13.12 -8.43 -9.02
C ALA A 18 -11.69 -8.63 -8.44
N HIS A 19 -10.74 -7.80 -8.85
CA HIS A 19 -9.40 -7.79 -8.27
C HIS A 19 -9.38 -7.18 -6.86
N VAL A 20 -10.30 -6.26 -6.54
CA VAL A 20 -10.43 -5.66 -5.19
C VAL A 20 -10.85 -6.69 -4.16
N GLU A 21 -11.84 -7.55 -4.45
CA GLU A 21 -12.29 -8.57 -3.49
C GLU A 21 -11.19 -9.59 -3.17
N VAL A 22 -10.50 -10.08 -4.21
CA VAL A 22 -9.37 -11.02 -4.03
C VAL A 22 -8.24 -10.36 -3.26
N LEU A 23 -7.93 -9.10 -3.57
CA LEU A 23 -6.90 -8.34 -2.85
C LEU A 23 -7.29 -8.10 -1.38
N ALA A 24 -8.55 -7.75 -1.11
CA ALA A 24 -9.05 -7.53 0.24
C ALA A 24 -8.97 -8.82 1.06
N LEU A 25 -9.35 -9.96 0.47
CA LEU A 25 -9.24 -11.28 1.11
C LEU A 25 -7.77 -11.63 1.40
N ASN A 26 -6.87 -11.37 0.45
CA ASN A 26 -5.43 -11.59 0.64
C ASN A 26 -4.88 -10.73 1.78
N ILE A 27 -5.22 -9.44 1.82
CA ILE A 27 -4.78 -8.53 2.90
C ILE A 27 -5.32 -8.99 4.25
N TYR A 28 -6.61 -9.36 4.32
CA TYR A 28 -7.25 -9.90 5.52
C TYR A 28 -6.56 -11.18 6.02
N ASN A 29 -6.16 -12.06 5.10
CA ASN A 29 -5.39 -13.27 5.39
C ASN A 29 -3.89 -13.01 5.66
N GLY A 30 -3.46 -11.74 5.73
CA GLY A 30 -2.08 -11.37 6.01
C GLY A 30 -1.11 -11.51 4.83
N ILE A 31 -1.61 -11.86 3.64
CA ILE A 31 -0.80 -11.93 2.41
C ILE A 31 -0.38 -10.50 2.06
N ARG A 32 0.90 -10.33 1.74
CA ARG A 32 1.50 -9.06 1.32
C ARG A 32 1.98 -9.18 -0.12
N PRO A 33 1.85 -8.12 -0.94
CA PRO A 33 2.41 -8.11 -2.28
C PRO A 33 3.93 -8.28 -2.25
N GLU A 34 4.48 -8.94 -3.26
CA GLU A 34 5.93 -9.02 -3.44
C GLU A 34 6.48 -7.63 -3.81
N ILE A 35 7.56 -7.23 -3.13
CA ILE A 35 8.23 -5.96 -3.41
C ILE A 35 9.33 -6.22 -4.45
N ASN A 36 9.24 -5.54 -5.60
CA ASN A 36 10.30 -5.59 -6.61
C ASN A 36 11.46 -4.68 -6.19
N ASP A 37 12.50 -5.29 -5.61
CA ASP A 37 13.70 -4.61 -5.10
C ASP A 37 14.60 -4.01 -6.17
N LYS A 38 14.40 -4.37 -7.45
CA LYS A 38 15.09 -3.77 -8.60
C LYS A 38 14.49 -2.44 -9.03
N ILE A 39 13.21 -2.21 -8.72
CA ILE A 39 12.46 -1.01 -9.13
C ILE A 39 12.28 -0.07 -7.93
N ALA A 40 11.91 -0.62 -6.77
CA ALA A 40 11.62 0.17 -5.59
C ALA A 40 12.92 0.67 -4.94
N PRO A 41 13.04 1.97 -4.61
CA PRO A 41 14.16 2.46 -3.82
C PRO A 41 14.19 1.79 -2.44
N LYS A 42 15.39 1.46 -1.95
CA LYS A 42 15.58 0.73 -0.69
C LYS A 42 14.87 1.38 0.50
N CYS A 43 14.84 2.71 0.58
CA CYS A 43 14.13 3.44 1.64
C CYS A 43 12.63 3.11 1.69
N TYR A 44 11.98 2.97 0.54
CA TYR A 44 10.58 2.55 0.45
C TYR A 44 10.39 1.08 0.84
N ILE A 45 11.33 0.21 0.47
CA ILE A 45 11.29 -1.22 0.86
C ILE A 45 11.36 -1.35 2.38
N ASP A 46 12.31 -0.65 3.00
CA ASP A 46 12.50 -0.69 4.45
C ASP A 46 11.30 -0.07 5.19
N LEU A 47 10.70 0.98 4.61
CA LEU A 47 9.47 1.58 5.11
C LEU A 47 8.28 0.62 5.06
N MET A 48 8.04 -0.01 3.89
CA MET A 48 6.97 -0.99 3.72
C MET A 48 7.10 -2.16 4.70
N LYS A 49 8.32 -2.65 4.93
CA LYS A 49 8.58 -3.70 5.92
C LYS A 49 8.21 -3.28 7.34
N LYS A 50 8.58 -2.05 7.77
CA LYS A 50 8.21 -1.53 9.09
C LYS A 50 6.69 -1.35 9.23
N CYS A 51 6.02 -0.83 8.22
CA CYS A 51 4.57 -0.64 8.21
C CYS A 51 3.78 -1.97 8.18
N TRP A 52 4.40 -3.06 7.73
CA TRP A 52 3.80 -4.39 7.66
C TRP A 52 4.27 -5.33 8.77
N ASP A 53 5.02 -4.83 9.75
CA ASP A 53 5.47 -5.62 10.88
C ASP A 53 4.27 -6.13 11.70
N SER A 54 4.30 -7.40 12.09
CA SER A 54 3.23 -8.02 12.88
C SER A 54 3.08 -7.36 14.26
N ASN A 55 4.13 -6.75 14.78
CA ASN A 55 4.07 -5.91 15.98
C ASN A 55 3.69 -4.48 15.60
N SER A 56 2.52 -4.03 16.06
CA SER A 56 2.01 -2.69 15.81
C SER A 56 2.93 -1.59 16.33
N ASP A 57 3.74 -1.86 17.36
CA ASP A 57 4.66 -0.87 17.95
C ASP A 57 5.83 -0.52 17.02
N ASN A 58 6.14 -1.40 16.04
CA ASN A 58 7.17 -1.16 15.04
C ASN A 58 6.68 -0.29 13.87
N SER A 59 5.36 -0.07 13.77
CA SER A 59 4.78 0.77 12.72
C SER A 59 5.12 2.24 12.97
N PRO A 60 5.72 2.93 11.99
CA PRO A 60 6.04 4.34 12.14
C PRO A 60 4.76 5.17 12.20
N ASN A 61 4.75 6.16 13.07
CA ASN A 61 3.66 7.14 13.11
C ASN A 61 3.77 8.13 11.95
N SER A 62 2.71 8.92 11.71
CA SER A 62 2.69 9.88 10.60
C SER A 62 3.78 10.96 10.68
N ILE A 63 4.24 11.33 11.89
CA ILE A 63 5.30 12.31 12.09
C ILE A 63 6.65 11.73 11.66
N GLU A 64 6.94 10.49 12.06
CA GLU A 64 8.13 9.75 11.65
C GLU A 64 8.17 9.52 10.14
N LEU A 65 7.02 9.15 9.54
CA LEU A 65 6.89 9.00 8.09
C LEU A 65 7.19 10.30 7.35
N PHE A 66 6.65 11.41 7.83
CA PHE A 66 6.88 12.74 7.26
C PHE A 66 8.37 13.12 7.33
N HIS A 67 9.00 12.89 8.47
CA HIS A 67 10.43 13.16 8.65
C HIS A 67 11.30 12.28 7.75
N ASN A 68 10.96 11.00 7.59
CA ASN A 68 11.69 10.07 6.71
C ASN A 68 11.52 10.40 5.22
N SER A 69 10.47 11.13 4.85
CA SER A 69 10.20 11.54 3.45
C SER A 69 10.95 12.81 3.04
N LEU A 70 11.53 13.54 4.01
CA LEU A 70 12.25 14.79 3.80
C LEU A 70 13.79 14.62 3.78
N GLY A 71 14.27 13.39 4.03
CA GLY A 71 15.69 13.04 4.13
C GLY A 71 16.24 12.33 2.91
#